data_AF-A0A1D1ZS68-F1
#
_entry.id   AF-A0A1D1ZS68-F1
#
_cell.length_a   1.000
_cell.length_b   1.000
_cell.length_c   1.000
_cell.angle_alpha   90.00
_cell.angle_beta   90.00
_cell.angle_gamma   90.00
#
_symmetry.space_group_name_H-M   'P 1'
#
loop_
_entity.id
_entity.type
_entity.pdbx_description
1 polymer ?
#
loop_
_entity_poly.entity_id
_entity_poly.type
_entity_poly.pdbx_seq_one_letter_code
_entity_poly.pdbx_strand_id
1 'polypeptide(L)'
;KIQLLDLPGIIEGAAEGKGRGRQVIAVCKSADLLLMVLDAGKPHYHREILTRELESVGVRLNRKPPDIFFKKKKTGGIAVNSMGTLTHLDEKMVWRILQEYRIHNADLLFKEDSTVDDLIDVIEGNRRYIKCLYVYNKVDVCSMEEVDEIARRPFSIPISCYHRLNMDGLLSQIWEMMGLVRAYTKKVGERPDFDEPVVLSDDRGGVTVSDFCAHIHKSLLADFKYALVWGTSTKHMPQRVGLGHTLEDEDVVQIVKKKVSDTDDARGRFKQSGAEYVKIADREKRKPLKT
;
A
#
# COMPACT_ATOMS: atom_id res chain seq x y z
N LYS A 1 3.32 4.80 12.33
CA LYS A 1 3.87 3.79 13.28
C LYS A 1 4.02 2.47 12.53
N ILE A 2 5.17 1.80 12.61
CA ILE A 2 5.41 0.49 11.98
C ILE A 2 5.21 -0.59 13.05
N GLN A 3 4.47 -1.64 12.72
CA GLN A 3 4.24 -2.77 13.61
C GLN A 3 5.17 -3.91 13.23
N LEU A 4 6.03 -4.32 14.17
CA LEU A 4 6.85 -5.52 14.02
C LEU A 4 6.08 -6.71 14.64
N LEU A 5 5.81 -7.72 13.83
CA LEU A 5 5.15 -8.95 14.26
C LEU A 5 6.16 -10.09 14.20
N ASP A 6 6.42 -10.72 15.34
CA ASP A 6 7.22 -11.93 15.37
C ASP A 6 6.32 -13.13 15.06
N LEU A 7 6.77 -13.95 14.11
CA LEU A 7 6.06 -15.14 13.68
C LEU A 7 6.72 -16.34 14.37
N PRO A 8 5.97 -17.12 15.18
CA PRO A 8 6.51 -18.35 15.72
C PRO A 8 6.96 -19.23 14.54
N GLY A 9 8.14 -19.85 14.68
CA GLY A 9 8.86 -20.47 13.57
C GLY A 9 7.94 -21.25 12.62
N ILE A 10 8.04 -20.94 11.33
CA ILE A 10 7.38 -21.72 10.28
C ILE A 10 8.07 -23.08 10.26
N ILE A 11 7.43 -24.06 10.90
CA ILE A 11 7.85 -25.46 10.86
C ILE A 11 7.29 -26.06 9.57
N GLU A 12 8.05 -26.96 8.95
CA GLU A 12 7.58 -27.79 7.85
C GLU A 12 6.21 -28.40 8.17
N GLY A 13 5.24 -28.24 7.26
CA GLY A 13 3.87 -28.69 7.47
C GLY A 13 2.96 -27.68 8.17
N ALA A 14 3.36 -26.39 8.22
CA ALA A 14 2.47 -25.30 8.62
C ALA A 14 1.21 -25.22 7.72
N ALA A 15 1.37 -25.54 6.43
CA ALA A 15 0.25 -25.64 5.47
C ALA A 15 -0.75 -26.75 5.83
N GLU A 16 -0.29 -27.85 6.45
CA GLU A 16 -1.13 -28.96 6.93
C GLU A 16 -1.87 -28.65 8.24
N GLY A 17 -1.61 -27.48 8.85
CA GLY A 17 -2.28 -27.02 10.07
C GLY A 17 -1.64 -27.49 11.38
N LYS A 18 -0.44 -28.05 11.34
CA LYS A 18 0.34 -28.37 12.56
C LYS A 18 0.76 -27.08 13.29
N GLY A 19 0.80 -27.11 14.62
CA GLY A 19 1.49 -26.11 15.45
C GLY A 19 1.00 -24.64 15.35
N ARG A 20 -0.31 -24.39 15.22
CA ARG A 20 -0.90 -23.04 14.96
C ARG A 20 -0.55 -22.42 13.59
N GLY A 21 -0.09 -23.23 12.62
CA GLY A 21 0.32 -22.75 11.29
C GLY A 21 -0.69 -21.82 10.59
N ARG A 22 -1.99 -22.08 10.69
CA ARG A 22 -3.04 -21.21 10.09
C ARG A 22 -3.01 -19.76 10.59
N GLN A 23 -2.68 -19.52 11.86
CA GLN A 23 -2.59 -18.18 12.42
C GLN A 23 -1.37 -17.44 11.86
N VAL A 24 -0.22 -18.11 11.81
CA VAL A 24 1.03 -17.60 11.24
C VAL A 24 0.83 -17.19 9.79
N ILE A 25 0.17 -18.06 9.02
CA ILE A 25 -0.19 -17.83 7.62
C ILE A 25 -1.06 -16.58 7.44
N ALA A 26 -2.09 -16.43 8.28
CA ALA A 26 -2.99 -15.28 8.19
C ALA A 26 -2.23 -13.97 8.45
N VAL A 27 -1.31 -13.98 9.42
CA VAL A 27 -0.45 -12.83 9.70
C VAL A 27 0.47 -12.54 8.51
N CYS A 28 1.13 -13.56 7.94
CA CYS A 28 1.95 -13.40 6.73
C CYS A 28 1.18 -12.75 5.60
N LYS A 29 -0.05 -13.21 5.32
CA LYS A 29 -0.91 -12.67 4.24
C LYS A 29 -1.36 -11.21 4.47
N SER A 30 -1.27 -10.72 5.70
CA SER A 30 -1.61 -9.33 6.07
C SER A 30 -0.40 -8.40 6.19
N ALA A 31 0.82 -8.94 6.10
CA ALA A 31 2.05 -8.18 6.20
C ALA A 31 2.35 -7.43 4.89
N ASP A 32 2.87 -6.20 5.00
CA ASP A 32 3.32 -5.42 3.84
C ASP A 32 4.73 -5.83 3.38
N LEU A 33 5.57 -6.22 4.35
CA LEU A 33 6.95 -6.65 4.15
C LEU A 33 7.24 -7.84 5.07
N LEU A 34 7.84 -8.89 4.52
CA LEU A 34 8.35 -10.03 5.27
C LEU A 34 9.86 -9.89 5.46
N LEU A 35 10.33 -10.12 6.69
CA LEU A 35 11.75 -10.24 7.00
C LEU A 35 12.09 -11.71 7.19
N MET A 36 12.84 -12.28 6.25
CA MET A 36 13.31 -13.66 6.34
C MET A 36 14.71 -13.68 6.94
N VAL A 37 14.80 -13.98 8.24
CA VAL A 37 16.07 -14.04 8.95
C VAL A 37 16.76 -15.37 8.68
N LEU A 38 17.97 -15.30 8.13
CA LEU A 38 18.83 -16.42 7.77
C LEU A 38 20.17 -16.31 8.50
N ASP A 39 20.87 -17.44 8.63
CA ASP A 39 22.23 -17.49 9.18
C ASP A 39 23.23 -17.42 8.02
N ALA A 40 24.13 -16.44 8.04
CA ALA A 40 25.11 -16.21 6.99
C ALA A 40 26.14 -17.35 6.90
N GLY A 41 26.46 -18.01 8.02
CA GLY A 41 27.43 -19.11 8.08
C GLY A 41 26.86 -20.47 7.69
N LYS A 42 25.57 -20.56 7.33
CA LYS A 42 24.91 -21.82 6.96
C LYS A 42 24.57 -21.88 5.47
N PRO A 43 24.47 -23.10 4.90
CA PRO A 43 24.06 -23.27 3.51
C PRO A 43 22.70 -22.64 3.19
N HIS A 44 22.54 -22.18 1.95
CA HIS A 44 21.34 -21.47 1.48
C HIS A 44 20.05 -22.30 1.45
N TYR A 45 20.12 -23.60 1.72
CA TYR A 45 18.98 -24.51 1.69
C TYR A 45 17.80 -24.04 2.58
N HIS A 46 18.07 -23.41 3.72
CA HIS A 46 17.02 -22.89 4.60
C HIS A 46 16.12 -21.86 3.92
N ARG A 47 16.69 -21.03 3.03
CA ARG A 47 15.92 -20.06 2.25
C ARG A 47 14.93 -20.77 1.33
N GLU A 48 15.35 -21.83 0.66
CA GLU A 48 14.52 -22.57 -0.29
C GLU A 48 13.35 -23.27 0.42
N ILE A 49 13.60 -23.90 1.57
CA ILE A 49 12.54 -24.52 2.38
C ILE A 49 11.49 -23.47 2.78
N LEU A 50 11.93 -22.36 3.39
CA LEU A 50 11.02 -21.32 3.86
C LEU A 50 10.23 -20.68 2.70
N THR A 51 10.88 -20.48 1.56
CA THR A 51 10.24 -19.96 0.35
C THR A 51 9.15 -20.91 -0.13
N ARG A 52 9.46 -22.22 -0.22
CA ARG A 52 8.51 -23.24 -0.66
C ARG A 52 7.33 -23.38 0.28
N GLU A 53 7.54 -23.31 1.60
CA GLU A 53 6.46 -23.34 2.58
C GLU A 53 5.54 -22.12 2.43
N LEU A 54 6.08 -20.92 2.27
CA LEU A 54 5.29 -19.70 2.04
C LEU A 54 4.53 -19.77 0.71
N GLU A 55 5.15 -20.32 -0.33
CA GLU A 55 4.52 -20.51 -1.64
C GLU A 55 3.39 -21.53 -1.61
N SER A 56 3.53 -22.62 -0.85
CA SER A 56 2.48 -23.63 -0.67
C SER A 56 1.20 -23.04 -0.05
N VAL A 57 1.35 -21.96 0.72
CA VAL A 57 0.28 -21.24 1.41
C VAL A 57 -0.37 -20.17 0.51
N GLY A 58 0.20 -19.92 -0.67
CA GLY A 58 -0.27 -18.93 -1.62
C GLY A 58 0.28 -17.53 -1.36
N VAL A 59 1.44 -17.41 -0.72
CA VAL A 59 2.24 -16.19 -0.69
C VAL A 59 3.29 -16.26 -1.79
N ARG A 60 3.44 -15.19 -2.57
CA ARG A 60 4.46 -15.05 -3.62
C ARG A 60 5.43 -13.96 -3.21
N LEU A 61 6.70 -14.32 -3.05
CA LEU A 61 7.73 -13.42 -2.52
C LEU A 61 8.41 -12.64 -3.66
N ASN A 62 8.51 -11.31 -3.55
CA ASN A 62 9.23 -10.44 -4.49
C ASN A 62 8.81 -10.58 -5.98
N ARG A 63 7.57 -11.01 -6.24
CA ARG A 63 7.01 -11.13 -7.59
C ARG A 63 5.83 -10.17 -7.76
N LYS A 64 5.59 -9.73 -8.99
CA LYS A 64 4.38 -9.00 -9.36
C LYS A 64 3.29 -10.00 -9.79
N PRO A 65 2.00 -9.64 -9.68
CA PRO A 65 0.93 -10.43 -10.26
C PRO A 65 1.17 -10.64 -11.77
N PRO A 66 1.02 -11.87 -12.27
CA PRO A 66 1.25 -12.16 -13.68
C PRO A 66 0.17 -11.50 -14.55
N ASP A 67 0.56 -11.00 -15.73
CA ASP A 67 -0.34 -10.31 -16.65
C ASP A 67 -1.07 -11.31 -17.57
N ILE A 68 -1.95 -12.10 -16.95
CA ILE A 68 -2.83 -13.06 -17.63
C ILE A 68 -4.26 -12.56 -17.47
N PHE A 69 -4.91 -12.25 -18.60
CA PHE A 69 -6.33 -11.93 -18.59
C PHE A 69 -7.14 -13.23 -18.62
N PHE A 70 -7.84 -13.51 -17.53
CA PHE A 70 -8.71 -14.67 -17.39
C PHE A 70 -10.18 -14.24 -17.23
N LYS A 71 -11.05 -14.76 -18.09
CA LYS A 71 -12.50 -14.51 -18.03
C LYS A 71 -13.28 -15.79 -18.22
N LYS A 72 -13.96 -16.23 -17.16
CA LYS A 72 -14.86 -17.40 -17.21
C LYS A 72 -16.11 -17.10 -18.04
N LYS A 73 -16.47 -18.01 -18.95
CA LYS A 73 -17.64 -17.93 -19.83
C LYS A 73 -18.71 -18.93 -19.40
N LYS A 74 -19.96 -18.72 -19.86
CA LYS A 74 -21.06 -19.69 -19.68
C LYS A 74 -21.03 -20.79 -20.74
N THR A 75 -20.66 -20.45 -21.97
CA THR A 75 -20.59 -21.33 -23.15
C THR A 75 -19.46 -20.88 -24.08
N GLY A 76 -19.04 -21.73 -25.02
CA GLY A 76 -18.06 -21.37 -26.07
C GLY A 76 -16.69 -22.02 -25.95
N GLY A 77 -16.49 -22.97 -25.04
CA GLY A 77 -15.23 -23.68 -24.84
C GLY A 77 -14.13 -22.80 -24.25
N ILE A 78 -12.90 -23.31 -24.28
CA ILE A 78 -11.70 -22.61 -23.82
C ILE A 78 -11.04 -21.97 -25.05
N ALA A 79 -10.91 -20.65 -25.05
CA ALA A 79 -10.14 -19.90 -26.02
C ALA A 79 -8.85 -19.41 -25.36
N VAL A 80 -7.70 -19.81 -25.92
CA VAL A 80 -6.38 -19.39 -25.47
C VAL A 80 -5.75 -18.53 -26.56
N ASN A 81 -5.37 -17.31 -26.20
CA ASN A 81 -4.59 -16.41 -27.05
C ASN A 81 -3.32 -15.99 -26.31
N SER A 82 -2.22 -15.79 -27.03
CA SER A 82 -0.99 -15.23 -26.49
C SER A 82 -0.49 -14.07 -27.35
N MET A 83 0.03 -13.01 -26.71
CA MET A 83 0.69 -11.90 -27.39
C MET A 83 2.18 -12.18 -27.66
N GLY A 84 2.76 -13.17 -26.98
CA GLY A 84 4.14 -13.61 -27.14
C GLY A 84 4.25 -15.13 -27.30
N THR A 85 5.48 -15.60 -27.49
CA THR A 85 5.81 -17.03 -27.51
C THR A 85 5.82 -17.58 -26.08
N LEU A 86 4.94 -18.53 -25.79
CA LEU A 86 4.94 -19.25 -24.52
C LEU A 86 6.01 -20.35 -24.60
N THR A 87 7.05 -20.26 -23.77
CA THR A 87 8.11 -21.28 -23.72
C THR A 87 7.81 -22.38 -22.71
N HIS A 88 7.03 -22.03 -21.68
CA HIS A 88 6.74 -22.89 -20.53
C HIS A 88 5.34 -23.52 -20.56
N LEU A 89 4.47 -23.08 -21.48
CA LEU A 89 3.07 -23.49 -21.53
C LEU A 89 2.64 -23.89 -22.94
N ASP A 90 2.12 -25.12 -23.04
CA ASP A 90 1.40 -25.60 -24.21
C ASP A 90 -0.11 -25.43 -24.05
N GLU A 91 -0.83 -25.17 -25.14
CA GLU A 91 -2.29 -25.08 -25.15
C GLU A 91 -2.98 -26.33 -24.54
N LYS A 92 -2.43 -27.52 -24.81
CA LYS A 92 -2.90 -28.79 -24.23
C LYS A 92 -2.71 -28.85 -22.72
N MET A 93 -1.64 -28.25 -22.21
CA MET A 93 -1.36 -28.19 -20.77
C MET A 93 -2.32 -27.24 -20.08
N VAL A 94 -2.55 -26.05 -20.66
CA VAL A 94 -3.56 -25.08 -20.20
C VAL A 94 -4.95 -25.73 -20.12
N TRP A 95 -5.33 -26.50 -21.15
CA TRP A 95 -6.59 -27.25 -21.14
C TRP A 95 -6.71 -28.25 -19.99
N ARG A 96 -5.65 -29.03 -19.73
CA ARG A 96 -5.64 -30.00 -18.62
C ARG A 96 -5.80 -29.31 -17.26
N ILE A 97 -5.08 -28.21 -17.05
CA ILE A 97 -5.17 -27.41 -15.82
C ILE A 97 -6.60 -26.91 -15.62
N LEU A 98 -7.19 -26.26 -16.64
CA LEU A 98 -8.56 -25.74 -16.53
C LEU A 98 -9.60 -26.83 -16.29
N GLN A 99 -9.44 -28.02 -16.88
CA GLN A 99 -10.32 -29.16 -16.63
C GLN A 99 -10.24 -29.66 -15.18
N GLU A 100 -9.04 -29.69 -14.59
CA GLU A 100 -8.84 -30.07 -13.19
C GLU A 100 -9.57 -29.11 -12.24
N TYR A 101 -9.54 -27.81 -12.55
CA TYR A 101 -10.31 -26.78 -11.84
C TYR A 101 -11.82 -26.75 -12.20
N ARG A 102 -12.31 -27.71 -13.00
CA ARG A 102 -13.71 -27.81 -13.47
C ARG A 102 -14.17 -26.58 -14.24
N ILE A 103 -13.28 -25.99 -15.04
CA ILE A 103 -13.53 -24.82 -15.88
C ILE A 103 -13.56 -25.27 -17.35
N HIS A 104 -14.76 -25.40 -17.91
CA HIS A 104 -14.94 -25.86 -19.29
C HIS A 104 -15.06 -24.73 -20.32
N ASN A 105 -15.35 -23.50 -19.88
CA ASN A 105 -15.53 -22.35 -20.75
C ASN A 105 -14.79 -21.12 -20.18
N ALA A 106 -13.77 -20.65 -20.87
CA ALA A 106 -12.98 -19.49 -20.45
C ALA A 106 -12.22 -18.84 -21.61
N ASP A 107 -12.01 -17.53 -21.51
CA ASP A 107 -11.04 -16.81 -22.32
C ASP A 107 -9.77 -16.60 -21.51
N LEU A 108 -8.65 -16.98 -22.08
CA LEU A 108 -7.32 -16.71 -21.57
C LEU A 108 -6.54 -15.89 -22.60
N LEU A 109 -5.97 -14.77 -22.15
CA LEU A 109 -5.03 -13.98 -22.93
C LEU A 109 -3.75 -13.81 -22.11
N PHE A 110 -2.67 -14.42 -22.59
CA PHE A 110 -1.33 -14.30 -22.02
C PHE A 110 -0.61 -13.11 -22.65
N LYS A 111 -0.24 -12.10 -21.85
CA LYS A 111 0.54 -10.94 -22.32
C LYS A 111 2.04 -11.10 -22.14
N GLU A 112 2.47 -12.05 -21.31
CA GLU A 112 3.86 -12.37 -21.01
C GLU A 112 4.10 -13.89 -21.06
N ASP A 113 5.36 -14.31 -20.98
CA ASP A 113 5.73 -15.73 -20.91
C ASP A 113 5.50 -16.24 -19.48
N SER A 114 4.34 -16.87 -19.27
CA SER A 114 3.88 -17.32 -17.96
C SER A 114 4.15 -18.81 -17.74
N THR A 115 4.37 -19.19 -16.48
CA THR A 115 4.50 -20.60 -16.07
C THR A 115 3.15 -21.22 -15.69
N VAL A 116 3.15 -22.54 -15.48
CA VAL A 116 1.98 -23.28 -14.97
C VAL A 116 1.50 -22.72 -13.63
N ASP A 117 2.43 -22.39 -12.74
CA ASP A 117 2.11 -21.86 -11.41
C ASP A 117 1.49 -20.46 -11.50
N ASP A 118 1.91 -19.64 -12.46
CA ASP A 118 1.34 -18.32 -12.69
C ASP A 118 -0.11 -18.40 -13.19
N LEU A 119 -0.42 -19.37 -14.06
CA LEU A 119 -1.79 -19.64 -14.48
C LEU A 119 -2.65 -20.12 -13.30
N ILE A 120 -2.13 -21.00 -12.45
CA ILE A 120 -2.81 -21.47 -11.24
C ILE A 120 -3.09 -20.30 -10.30
N ASP A 121 -2.13 -19.40 -10.12
CA ASP A 121 -2.27 -18.22 -9.26
C ASP A 121 -3.43 -17.31 -9.71
N VAL A 122 -3.58 -17.12 -11.02
CA VAL A 122 -4.67 -16.32 -11.61
C VAL A 122 -6.03 -17.02 -11.52
N ILE A 123 -6.07 -18.34 -11.69
CA ILE A 123 -7.30 -19.13 -11.54
C ILE A 123 -7.80 -19.10 -10.09
N GLU A 124 -6.88 -19.24 -9.13
CA GLU A 124 -7.26 -19.25 -7.71
C GLU A 124 -7.61 -17.86 -7.16
N GLY A 125 -6.92 -16.81 -7.61
CA GLY A 125 -7.21 -15.41 -7.24
C GLY A 125 -7.05 -15.05 -5.75
N ASN A 126 -6.69 -16.01 -4.88
CA ASN A 126 -6.46 -15.83 -3.44
C ASN A 126 -4.96 -15.79 -3.08
N ARG A 127 -4.12 -15.41 -4.05
CA ARG A 127 -2.68 -15.26 -3.86
C ARG A 127 -2.33 -13.87 -3.36
N ARG A 128 -1.33 -13.79 -2.49
CA ARG A 128 -0.78 -12.52 -1.99
C ARG A 128 0.65 -12.38 -2.46
N TYR A 129 0.92 -11.27 -3.15
CA TYR A 129 2.25 -10.89 -3.62
C TYR A 129 2.84 -9.95 -2.58
N ILE A 130 3.89 -10.39 -1.89
CA ILE A 130 4.46 -9.69 -0.74
C ILE A 130 5.95 -9.51 -0.97
N LYS A 131 6.46 -8.32 -0.61
CA LYS A 131 7.88 -8.03 -0.65
C LYS A 131 8.57 -8.77 0.51
N CYS A 132 9.75 -9.30 0.28
CA CYS A 132 10.51 -10.07 1.25
C CYS A 132 11.97 -9.64 1.25
N LEU A 133 12.45 -9.21 2.40
CA LEU A 133 13.85 -8.86 2.63
C LEU A 133 14.55 -10.06 3.31
N TYR A 134 15.60 -10.58 2.68
CA TYR A 134 16.42 -11.66 3.22
C TYR A 134 17.52 -11.07 4.12
N VAL A 135 17.38 -11.28 5.42
CA VAL A 135 18.27 -10.72 6.42
C VAL A 135 19.27 -11.80 6.85
N TYR A 136 20.52 -11.71 6.40
CA TYR A 136 21.57 -12.65 6.73
C TYR A 136 22.30 -12.20 8.00
N ASN A 137 22.01 -12.85 9.12
CA ASN A 137 22.61 -12.56 10.42
C ASN A 137 23.90 -13.37 10.64
N LYS A 138 24.72 -12.95 11.61
CA LYS A 138 26.01 -13.56 12.00
C LYS A 138 27.14 -13.40 10.98
N VAL A 139 27.18 -12.25 10.31
CA VAL A 139 28.24 -11.94 9.34
C VAL A 139 29.63 -11.85 9.98
N ASP A 140 29.70 -11.75 11.30
CA ASP A 140 30.94 -11.82 12.09
C ASP A 140 31.67 -13.17 12.01
N VAL A 141 30.96 -14.23 11.62
CA VAL A 141 31.54 -15.57 11.42
C VAL A 141 32.01 -15.77 9.97
N CYS A 142 31.57 -14.91 9.04
CA CYS A 142 31.86 -15.01 7.62
C CYS A 142 33.11 -14.20 7.24
N SER A 143 33.73 -14.60 6.14
CA SER A 143 34.78 -13.83 5.49
C SER A 143 34.20 -12.61 4.76
N MET A 144 35.04 -11.60 4.51
CA MET A 144 34.63 -10.38 3.81
C MET A 144 34.10 -10.68 2.39
N GLU A 145 34.66 -11.69 1.72
CA GLU A 145 34.25 -12.12 0.38
C GLU A 145 32.82 -12.68 0.40
N GLU A 146 32.50 -13.55 1.36
CA GLU A 146 31.14 -14.10 1.55
C GLU A 146 30.14 -12.99 1.88
N VAL A 147 30.53 -12.01 2.70
CA VAL A 147 29.67 -10.87 3.04
C VAL A 147 29.37 -10.02 1.80
N ASP A 148 30.36 -9.76 0.94
CA ASP A 148 30.18 -9.02 -0.31
C ASP A 148 29.31 -9.79 -1.31
N GLU A 149 29.48 -11.11 -1.41
CA GLU A 149 28.58 -11.96 -2.21
C GLU A 149 27.13 -11.89 -1.72
N ILE A 150 26.91 -11.92 -0.40
CA ILE A 150 25.58 -11.79 0.20
C ILE A 150 25.00 -10.39 -0.06
N ALA A 151 25.81 -9.34 0.03
CA ALA A 151 25.38 -7.96 -0.20
C ALA A 151 24.95 -7.70 -1.65
N ARG A 152 25.56 -8.38 -2.64
CA ARG A 152 25.24 -8.21 -4.07
C ARG A 152 24.00 -8.95 -4.53
N ARG A 153 23.49 -9.89 -3.74
CA ARG A 153 22.28 -10.65 -4.08
C ARG A 153 21.04 -9.74 -4.01
N PRO A 154 19.98 -10.07 -4.77
CA PRO A 154 18.77 -9.26 -4.77
C PRO A 154 18.01 -9.43 -3.44
N PHE A 155 17.52 -8.30 -2.92
CA PHE A 155 16.72 -8.23 -1.69
C PHE A 155 17.40 -8.88 -0.48
N SER A 156 18.73 -8.80 -0.38
CA SER A 156 19.48 -9.35 0.74
C SER A 156 20.27 -8.28 1.47
N ILE A 157 20.37 -8.45 2.79
CA ILE A 157 21.19 -7.59 3.62
C ILE A 157 21.99 -8.40 4.65
N PRO A 158 23.33 -8.25 4.66
CA PRO A 158 24.19 -8.83 5.69
C PRO A 158 24.15 -7.96 6.95
N ILE A 159 23.88 -8.57 8.11
CA ILE A 159 23.87 -7.90 9.43
C ILE A 159 24.58 -8.74 10.48
N SER A 160 25.08 -8.09 11.55
CA SER A 160 25.44 -8.79 12.79
C SER A 160 24.68 -8.16 13.95
N CYS A 161 23.72 -8.88 14.51
CA CYS A 161 22.98 -8.41 15.69
C CYS A 161 23.88 -8.27 16.93
N TYR A 162 24.89 -9.13 17.06
CA TYR A 162 25.79 -9.14 18.22
C TYR A 162 26.71 -7.91 18.23
N HIS A 163 27.34 -7.63 17.09
CA HIS A 163 28.22 -6.46 16.93
C HIS A 163 27.47 -5.18 16.51
N ARG A 164 26.15 -5.26 16.32
CA ARG A 164 25.30 -4.18 15.77
C ARG A 164 25.80 -3.62 14.44
N LEU A 165 26.34 -4.49 13.60
CA LEU A 165 26.81 -4.12 12.26
C LEU A 165 25.63 -4.02 11.30
N ASN A 166 25.62 -2.96 10.50
CA ASN A 166 24.67 -2.71 9.40
C ASN A 166 23.18 -2.66 9.80
N MET A 167 22.90 -2.29 11.06
CA MET A 167 21.51 -2.09 11.52
C MET A 167 20.84 -0.89 10.86
N ASP A 168 21.61 0.18 10.60
CA ASP A 168 21.09 1.38 9.93
C ASP A 168 20.74 1.08 8.46
N GLY A 169 21.56 0.27 7.79
CA GLY A 169 21.29 -0.23 6.44
C GLY A 169 20.02 -1.07 6.39
N LEU A 170 19.78 -1.91 7.41
CA LEU A 170 18.54 -2.70 7.53
C LEU A 170 17.32 -1.79 7.64
N LEU A 171 17.36 -0.79 8.49
CA LEU A 171 16.25 0.17 8.64
C LEU A 171 15.99 0.94 7.35
N SER A 172 17.05 1.37 6.65
CA SER A 172 16.94 2.07 5.37
C SER A 172 16.31 1.20 4.29
N GLN A 173 16.75 -0.06 4.15
CA GLN A 173 16.16 -0.98 3.18
C GLN A 173 14.71 -1.33 3.51
N ILE A 174 14.36 -1.50 4.79
CA ILE A 174 12.97 -1.72 5.20
C ILE A 174 12.11 -0.54 4.75
N TRP A 175 12.57 0.70 4.99
CA TRP A 175 11.84 1.90 4.60
C TRP A 175 11.62 1.98 3.09
N GLU A 176 12.68 1.75 2.31
CA GLU A 176 12.65 1.77 0.85
C GLU A 176 11.72 0.69 0.28
N MET A 177 11.82 -0.55 0.78
CA MET A 177 11.00 -1.66 0.30
C MET A 177 9.52 -1.50 0.67
N MET A 178 9.21 -0.93 1.84
CA MET A 178 7.82 -0.67 2.21
C MET A 178 7.18 0.40 1.31
N GLY A 179 7.96 1.27 0.67
CA GLY A 179 7.46 2.28 -0.28
C GLY A 179 6.42 3.20 0.37
N LEU A 180 6.64 3.58 1.63
CA LEU A 180 5.71 4.40 2.40
C LEU A 180 5.78 5.86 1.94
N VAL A 181 4.61 6.46 1.78
CA VAL A 181 4.43 7.88 1.47
C VAL A 181 3.83 8.56 2.68
N ARG A 182 4.56 9.49 3.29
CA ARG A 182 4.07 10.31 4.39
C ARG A 182 3.46 11.59 3.83
N ALA A 183 2.17 11.77 4.03
CA ALA A 183 1.49 13.01 3.69
C ALA A 183 1.08 13.75 4.97
N TYR A 184 1.46 15.03 5.06
CA TYR A 184 1.19 15.88 6.21
C TYR A 184 -0.11 16.64 6.04
N THR A 185 -0.92 16.74 7.10
CA THR A 185 -2.17 17.48 7.05
C THR A 185 -1.93 18.96 7.37
N LYS A 186 -2.66 19.84 6.67
CA LYS A 186 -2.65 21.27 6.95
C LYS A 186 -4.07 21.81 7.02
N LYS A 187 -4.38 22.52 8.10
CA LYS A 187 -5.65 23.26 8.25
C LYS A 187 -5.57 24.64 7.60
N VAL A 188 -6.73 25.17 7.23
CA VAL A 188 -6.85 26.53 6.65
C VAL A 188 -6.46 27.55 7.72
N GLY A 189 -5.47 28.39 7.43
CA GLY A 189 -4.98 29.42 8.36
C GLY A 189 -3.96 28.95 9.39
N GLU A 190 -3.72 27.64 9.51
CA GLU A 190 -2.72 27.07 10.42
C GLU A 190 -1.49 26.56 9.65
N ARG A 191 -0.40 26.35 10.39
CA ARG A 191 0.80 25.68 9.88
C ARG A 191 0.53 24.18 9.70
N PRO A 192 1.26 23.50 8.80
CA PRO A 192 1.20 22.06 8.67
C PRO A 192 1.58 21.38 10.00
N ASP A 193 0.93 20.26 10.28
CA ASP A 193 1.30 19.38 11.38
C ASP A 193 2.30 18.34 10.86
N PHE A 194 3.50 18.32 11.43
CA PHE A 194 4.58 17.39 11.06
C PHE A 194 4.73 16.23 12.06
N ASP A 195 4.01 16.25 13.17
CA ASP A 195 4.13 15.23 14.21
C ASP A 195 3.32 13.97 13.83
N GLU A 196 2.16 14.16 13.22
CA GLU A 196 1.25 13.06 12.83
C GLU A 196 1.02 12.99 11.30
N PRO A 197 1.95 12.41 10.53
CA PRO A 197 1.74 12.16 9.10
C PRO A 197 0.71 11.04 8.88
N VAL A 198 -0.08 11.19 7.82
CA VAL A 198 -0.87 10.09 7.26
C VAL A 198 0.07 9.27 6.37
N VAL A 199 0.26 8.01 6.73
CA VAL A 199 1.14 7.10 5.98
C VAL A 199 0.30 6.32 4.98
N LEU A 200 0.61 6.48 3.70
CA LEU A 200 -0.01 5.79 2.57
C LEU A 200 0.98 4.79 1.96
N SER A 201 0.46 3.79 1.26
CA SER A 201 1.26 2.89 0.44
C SER A 201 0.40 2.35 -0.71
N ASP A 202 1.04 2.04 -1.83
CA ASP A 202 0.36 1.43 -2.98
C ASP A 202 -0.36 0.14 -2.60
N ASP A 203 0.27 -0.66 -1.73
CA ASP A 203 -0.23 -1.96 -1.28
C ASP A 203 -1.47 -1.83 -0.35
N ARG A 204 -1.69 -0.68 0.31
CA ARG A 204 -2.79 -0.42 1.26
C ARG A 204 -3.90 0.46 0.72
N GLY A 205 -4.12 0.41 -0.58
CA GLY A 205 -5.21 1.14 -1.23
C GLY A 205 -4.76 2.44 -1.88
N GLY A 206 -3.50 2.54 -2.28
CA GLY A 206 -3.01 3.62 -3.14
C GLY A 206 -2.47 4.84 -2.39
N VAL A 207 -1.77 5.68 -3.16
CA VAL A 207 -1.15 6.93 -2.69
C VAL A 207 -1.89 8.16 -3.23
N THR A 208 -3.17 8.03 -3.63
CA THR A 208 -3.91 9.17 -4.20
C THR A 208 -4.53 10.05 -3.13
N VAL A 209 -4.93 11.28 -3.50
CA VAL A 209 -5.68 12.19 -2.62
C VAL A 209 -7.01 11.57 -2.16
N SER A 210 -7.63 10.72 -2.98
CA SER A 210 -8.81 9.95 -2.57
C SER A 210 -8.51 9.05 -1.38
N ASP A 211 -7.41 8.33 -1.44
CA ASP A 211 -7.01 7.34 -0.43
C ASP A 211 -6.55 8.04 0.85
N PHE A 212 -5.88 9.18 0.71
CA PHE A 212 -5.59 10.10 1.81
C PHE A 212 -6.86 10.56 2.54
N CYS A 213 -7.89 10.98 1.80
CA CYS A 213 -9.16 11.39 2.41
C CYS A 213 -9.86 10.22 3.11
N ALA A 214 -9.82 9.01 2.51
CA ALA A 214 -10.42 7.80 3.07
C ALA A 214 -9.73 7.36 4.37
N HIS A 215 -8.40 7.53 4.47
CA HIS A 215 -7.62 7.26 5.68
C HIS A 215 -7.98 8.20 6.83
N ILE A 216 -8.26 9.47 6.55
CA ILE A 216 -8.71 10.42 7.57
C ILE A 216 -10.13 10.09 8.01
N HIS A 217 -11.08 10.11 7.06
CA HIS A 217 -12.48 9.77 7.33
C HIS A 217 -13.26 9.52 6.03
N LYS A 218 -14.02 8.42 5.97
CA LYS A 218 -14.79 8.03 4.77
C LYS A 218 -15.78 9.09 4.28
N SER A 219 -16.37 9.89 5.16
CA SER A 219 -17.32 10.95 4.76
C SER A 219 -16.66 12.11 4.03
N LEU A 220 -15.33 12.27 4.15
CA LEU A 220 -14.60 13.39 3.60
C LEU A 220 -14.61 13.40 2.06
N LEU A 221 -14.76 12.23 1.45
CA LEU A 221 -14.87 12.06 0.01
C LEU A 221 -16.16 12.69 -0.56
N ALA A 222 -17.28 12.59 0.15
CA ALA A 222 -18.56 13.18 -0.30
C ALA A 222 -18.49 14.72 -0.31
N ASP A 223 -17.87 15.27 0.73
CA ASP A 223 -17.72 16.70 0.94
C ASP A 223 -16.52 17.30 0.20
N PHE A 224 -15.71 16.50 -0.50
CA PHE A 224 -14.48 16.98 -1.13
C PHE A 224 -14.78 17.94 -2.29
N LYS A 225 -14.20 19.15 -2.28
CA LYS A 225 -14.24 20.10 -3.41
C LYS A 225 -12.95 20.11 -4.20
N TYR A 226 -11.82 20.24 -3.49
CA TYR A 226 -10.46 20.16 -4.03
C TYR A 226 -9.46 20.06 -2.87
N ALA A 227 -8.23 19.65 -3.17
CA ALA A 227 -7.11 19.76 -2.26
C ALA A 227 -6.11 20.80 -2.77
N LEU A 228 -5.43 21.46 -1.84
CA LEU A 228 -4.21 22.21 -2.12
C LEU A 228 -3.04 21.36 -1.64
N VAL A 229 -2.08 21.13 -2.52
CA VAL A 229 -0.89 20.33 -2.22
C VAL A 229 0.35 21.21 -2.35
N TRP A 230 1.27 21.06 -1.40
CA TRP A 230 2.62 21.61 -1.44
C TRP A 230 3.59 20.44 -1.38
N GLY A 231 4.45 20.31 -2.38
CA GLY A 231 5.48 19.28 -2.41
C GLY A 231 5.85 18.90 -3.84
N THR A 232 6.69 17.87 -3.97
CA THR A 232 7.31 17.46 -5.24
C THR A 232 6.31 16.85 -6.21
N SER A 233 5.18 16.33 -5.73
CA SER A 233 4.11 15.78 -6.60
C SER A 233 3.45 16.85 -7.47
N THR A 234 3.62 18.13 -7.14
CA THR A 234 3.00 19.26 -7.85
C THR A 234 4.02 20.15 -8.54
N LYS A 235 3.66 20.69 -9.71
CA LYS A 235 4.54 21.59 -10.47
C LYS A 235 4.59 23.00 -9.87
N HIS A 236 3.54 23.40 -9.16
CA HIS A 236 3.41 24.70 -8.53
C HIS A 236 3.06 24.55 -7.06
N MET A 237 3.57 25.44 -6.21
CA MET A 237 3.35 25.38 -4.76
C MET A 237 2.57 26.61 -4.26
N PRO A 238 1.33 26.47 -3.74
CA PRO A 238 0.46 25.30 -3.82
C PRO A 238 -0.22 25.13 -5.18
N GLN A 239 -0.51 23.89 -5.54
CA GLN A 239 -1.35 23.55 -6.69
C GLN A 239 -2.70 22.99 -6.23
N ARG A 240 -3.77 23.36 -6.94
CA ARG A 240 -5.10 22.78 -6.75
C ARG A 240 -5.19 21.45 -7.47
N VAL A 241 -5.48 20.39 -6.73
CA VAL A 241 -5.57 19.02 -7.25
C VAL A 241 -6.93 18.38 -6.96
N GLY A 242 -7.27 17.38 -7.77
CA GLY A 242 -8.46 16.54 -7.61
C GLY A 242 -8.18 15.26 -6.82
N LEU A 243 -9.16 14.37 -6.76
CA LEU A 243 -9.07 13.10 -6.03
C LEU A 243 -8.07 12.11 -6.65
N GLY A 244 -7.91 12.12 -7.98
CA GLY A 244 -7.02 11.21 -8.70
C GLY A 244 -5.55 11.65 -8.76
N HIS A 245 -5.16 12.68 -7.99
CA HIS A 245 -3.77 13.11 -7.91
C HIS A 245 -2.98 12.18 -7.01
N THR A 246 -1.83 11.71 -7.50
CA THR A 246 -0.88 10.86 -6.76
C THR A 246 0.00 11.73 -5.87
N LEU A 247 0.06 11.43 -4.57
CA LEU A 247 0.90 12.12 -3.61
C LEU A 247 2.30 11.48 -3.57
N GLU A 248 3.29 12.29 -3.24
CA GLU A 248 4.68 11.86 -3.01
C GLU A 248 5.07 12.01 -1.53
N ASP A 249 6.18 11.38 -1.12
CA ASP A 249 6.64 11.43 0.26
C ASP A 249 6.93 12.88 0.69
N GLU A 250 6.49 13.21 1.90
CA GLU A 250 6.57 14.53 2.53
C GLU A 250 5.68 15.63 1.92
N ASP A 251 4.72 15.28 1.06
CA ASP A 251 3.70 16.22 0.59
C ASP A 251 2.84 16.76 1.74
N VAL A 252 2.53 18.06 1.68
CA VAL A 252 1.58 18.71 2.58
C VAL A 252 0.24 18.87 1.87
N VAL A 253 -0.85 18.43 2.50
CA VAL A 253 -2.19 18.43 1.91
C VAL A 253 -3.17 19.22 2.77
N GLN A 254 -3.85 20.19 2.15
CA GLN A 254 -4.98 20.92 2.74
C GLN A 254 -6.25 20.60 1.97
N ILE A 255 -7.20 19.95 2.64
CA ILE A 255 -8.49 19.56 2.06
C ILE A 255 -9.47 20.73 2.18
N VAL A 256 -10.12 21.09 1.06
CA VAL A 256 -11.18 22.09 1.03
C VAL A 256 -12.51 21.40 0.75
N LYS A 257 -13.44 21.54 1.69
CA LYS A 257 -14.79 20.98 1.59
C LYS A 257 -15.68 21.82 0.66
N LYS A 258 -16.68 21.19 0.06
CA LYS A 258 -17.79 21.87 -0.62
C LYS A 258 -18.50 22.71 0.43
N LYS A 259 -18.77 23.98 0.11
CA LYS A 259 -19.71 24.75 0.91
C LYS A 259 -21.07 24.08 0.70
N VAL A 260 -21.68 23.60 1.78
CA VAL A 260 -23.12 23.33 1.78
C VAL A 260 -23.76 24.62 1.30
N SER A 261 -24.56 24.56 0.23
CA SER A 261 -25.48 25.65 -0.05
C SER A 261 -26.49 25.66 1.09
N ASP A 262 -26.28 26.53 2.07
CA ASP A 262 -27.30 26.90 3.05
C ASP A 262 -28.45 27.60 2.30
N THR A 263 -29.28 26.83 1.59
CA THR A 263 -30.56 27.34 1.08
C THR A 263 -31.67 27.19 2.11
N ASP A 264 -31.52 26.36 3.14
CA ASP A 264 -32.53 26.19 4.20
C ASP A 264 -32.12 26.69 5.60
N ASP A 265 -30.82 26.69 5.95
CA ASP A 265 -30.35 27.18 7.28
C ASP A 265 -29.93 28.66 7.32
N ALA A 266 -29.89 29.34 6.16
CA ALA A 266 -29.60 30.78 6.09
C ALA A 266 -30.80 31.68 6.41
N ARG A 267 -31.99 31.13 6.74
CA ARG A 267 -33.15 31.94 7.15
C ARG A 267 -33.09 32.49 8.57
N GLY A 268 -32.07 32.11 9.37
CA GLY A 268 -32.01 32.46 10.79
C GLY A 268 -30.97 33.52 11.21
N ARG A 269 -29.94 33.82 10.41
CA ARG A 269 -28.78 34.62 10.90
C ARG A 269 -28.57 36.00 10.28
N PHE A 270 -29.30 36.37 9.23
CA PHE A 270 -29.22 37.71 8.62
C PHE A 270 -30.59 38.28 8.26
N LYS A 271 -31.55 38.21 9.18
CA LYS A 271 -32.74 39.07 9.13
C LYS A 271 -32.55 40.23 10.11
N GLN A 272 -31.64 41.15 9.79
CA GLN A 272 -31.78 42.52 10.30
C GLN A 272 -32.97 43.12 9.55
N SER A 273 -34.14 43.05 10.16
CA SER A 273 -35.26 43.92 9.82
C SER A 273 -34.75 45.36 9.84
N GLY A 274 -34.84 46.04 8.70
CA GLY A 274 -34.32 47.39 8.52
C GLY A 274 -34.79 48.31 9.64
N ALA A 275 -33.85 48.80 10.45
CA ALA A 275 -34.08 49.98 11.24
C ALA A 275 -34.01 51.16 10.27
N GLU A 276 -35.10 51.93 10.16
CA GLU A 276 -35.08 53.19 9.42
C GLU A 276 -33.91 54.05 9.90
N TYR A 277 -33.16 54.61 8.95
CA TYR A 277 -32.09 55.55 9.25
C TYR A 277 -32.70 56.83 9.84
N VAL A 278 -32.60 56.98 11.17
CA VAL A 278 -32.99 58.20 11.87
C VAL A 278 -32.06 59.34 11.45
N LYS A 279 -32.64 60.44 10.94
CA LYS A 279 -31.90 61.62 10.49
C LYS A 279 -31.18 62.29 11.66
N ILE A 280 -30.05 62.94 11.38
CA ILE A 280 -29.17 63.55 12.40
C ILE A 280 -29.92 64.57 13.31
N ALA A 281 -31.04 65.13 12.83
CA ALA A 281 -31.88 66.06 13.57
C ALA A 281 -32.62 65.43 14.77
N ASP A 282 -32.86 64.12 14.77
CA ASP A 282 -33.66 63.43 15.80
C ASP A 282 -32.79 62.82 16.92
N ARG A 283 -31.48 63.12 16.93
CA ARG A 283 -30.56 62.62 17.96
C ARG A 283 -30.57 63.54 19.19
N GLU A 284 -31.18 63.10 20.28
CA GLU A 284 -31.07 63.79 21.57
C GLU A 284 -29.63 63.77 22.10
N LYS A 285 -29.10 64.95 22.48
CA LYS A 285 -27.77 65.09 23.08
C LYS A 285 -27.76 64.53 24.50
N ARG A 286 -26.92 63.52 24.75
CA ARG A 286 -26.68 63.00 26.11
C ARG A 286 -26.01 64.07 26.98
N LYS A 287 -26.44 64.17 28.24
CA LYS A 287 -25.88 65.11 29.22
C LYS A 287 -24.40 64.79 29.50
N PRO A 288 -23.54 65.80 29.67
CA PRO A 288 -22.13 65.58 29.99
C PRO A 288 -21.99 64.94 31.36
N LEU A 289 -21.06 63.99 31.45
CA LEU A 289 -20.70 63.31 32.69
C LEU A 289 -20.14 64.35 33.67
N LYS A 290 -20.68 64.36 34.90
CA LYS A 290 -20.19 65.23 35.98
C LYS A 290 -18.78 64.76 36.39
N THR A 291 -17.88 65.74 36.51
CA THR A 291 -16.51 65.61 37.03
C THR A 291 -16.49 65.15 38.48
#